data_AF-A0A5D3Y8Q1-F1
#
_entry.id   AF-A0A5D3Y8Q1-F1
#
_cell.length_a   1.000
_cell.length_b   1.000
_cell.length_c   1.000
_cell.angle_alpha   90.00
_cell.angle_beta   90.00
_cell.angle_gamma   90.00
#
_symmetry.space_group_name_H-M   'P 1'
#
loop_
_entity.id
_entity.type
_entity.pdbx_description
1 polymer ?
#
loop_
_entity_poly.entity_id
_entity_poly.type
_entity_poly.pdbx_seq_one_letter_code
_entity_poly.pdbx_strand_id
1 'polypeptide(L)'
;MSWIIHESGGTRSKANLEWTAVHGVLLEATTLSYLVEGRLLPADIPGKESRIYRKPVGVVGVVSPWNWPFQLTARLQHLHWPLVTLLLWSSQPMTHP
;
A
#
# COMPACT_ATOMS: atom_id res chain seq x y z
N MET A 1 22.69 10.02 -9.24
CA MET A 1 22.25 10.52 -10.56
C MET A 1 23.07 10.02 -11.75
N SER A 2 24.40 9.94 -11.69
CA SER A 2 25.20 9.47 -12.84
C SER A 2 24.85 8.05 -13.28
N TRP A 3 24.53 7.18 -12.32
CA TRP A 3 24.18 5.77 -12.59
C TRP A 3 22.92 5.60 -13.45
N ILE A 4 21.79 6.24 -13.09
CA ILE A 4 20.53 6.14 -13.86
C ILE A 4 20.66 6.75 -15.27
N ILE A 5 21.50 7.77 -15.43
CA ILE A 5 21.82 8.38 -16.73
C ILE A 5 22.60 7.38 -17.59
N HIS A 6 23.58 6.71 -17.01
CA HIS A 6 24.40 5.73 -17.69
C HIS A 6 23.60 4.48 -18.08
N GLU A 7 22.73 3.99 -17.20
CA GLU A 7 21.95 2.78 -17.41
C GLU A 7 20.74 2.99 -18.34
N SER A 8 20.01 4.10 -18.20
CA SER A 8 18.80 4.36 -19.00
C SER A 8 19.07 5.14 -20.30
N GLY A 9 20.30 5.58 -20.53
CA GLY A 9 20.68 6.40 -21.69
C GLY A 9 19.99 7.78 -21.76
N GLY A 10 19.38 8.23 -20.67
CA GLY A 10 18.57 9.46 -20.61
C GLY A 10 19.36 10.73 -20.31
N THR A 11 18.74 11.90 -20.47
CA THR A 11 19.35 13.18 -20.10
C THR A 11 19.36 13.40 -18.58
N ARG A 12 20.25 14.28 -18.10
CA ARG A 12 20.30 14.66 -16.68
C ARG A 12 18.97 15.22 -16.17
N SER A 13 18.24 15.97 -17.01
CA SER A 13 16.93 16.50 -16.68
C SER A 13 15.88 15.40 -16.47
N LYS A 14 15.87 14.37 -17.34
CA LYS A 14 15.01 13.18 -17.17
C LYS A 14 15.33 12.47 -15.86
N ALA A 15 16.61 12.21 -15.60
CA ALA A 15 17.07 11.53 -14.39
C ALA A 15 16.67 12.27 -13.10
N ASN A 16 16.77 13.61 -13.10
CA ASN A 16 16.33 14.43 -11.97
C ASN A 16 14.81 14.37 -11.77
N LEU A 17 14.03 14.40 -12.86
CA LEU A 17 12.57 14.32 -12.77
C LEU A 17 12.13 12.95 -12.22
N GLU A 18 12.75 11.87 -12.69
CA GLU A 18 12.51 10.51 -12.21
C GLU A 18 12.85 10.38 -10.71
N TRP A 19 14.00 10.90 -10.28
CA TRP A 19 14.39 10.90 -8.86
C TRP A 19 13.40 11.66 -7.97
N THR A 20 13.05 12.89 -8.35
CA THR A 20 12.15 13.73 -7.54
C THR A 20 10.76 13.11 -7.42
N ALA A 21 10.24 12.53 -8.51
CA ALA A 21 8.94 11.88 -8.49
C ALA A 21 8.94 10.62 -7.60
N VAL A 22 10.03 9.83 -7.63
CA VAL A 22 10.19 8.63 -6.77
C VAL A 22 10.27 9.02 -5.31
N HIS A 23 11.05 10.06 -5.00
CA HIS A 23 11.21 10.56 -3.63
C HIS A 23 9.87 11.02 -3.04
N GLY A 24 9.04 11.74 -3.81
CA GLY A 24 7.71 12.16 -3.38
C GLY A 24 6.79 10.98 -3.07
N VAL A 25 6.75 9.97 -3.94
CA VAL A 25 5.95 8.76 -3.75
C VAL A 25 6.39 7.97 -2.52
N LEU A 26 7.70 7.84 -2.30
CA LEU A 26 8.23 7.15 -1.12
C LEU A 26 7.86 7.86 0.17
N LEU A 27 7.95 9.19 0.22
CA LEU A 27 7.54 9.96 1.38
C LEU A 27 6.04 9.76 1.69
N GLU A 28 5.18 9.81 0.68
CA GLU A 28 3.75 9.53 0.86
C GLU A 28 3.53 8.10 1.36
N ALA A 29 4.21 7.12 0.78
CA ALA A 29 4.10 5.71 1.14
C ALA A 29 4.42 5.43 2.61
N THR A 30 5.31 6.20 3.24
CA THR A 30 5.61 6.07 4.68
C THR A 30 4.38 6.31 5.55
N THR A 31 3.45 7.15 5.10
CA THR A 31 2.23 7.50 5.87
C THR A 31 1.11 6.48 5.69
N LEU A 32 1.07 5.76 4.56
CA LEU A 32 -0.02 4.87 4.20
C LEU A 32 -0.23 3.71 5.18
N SER A 33 0.84 3.27 5.84
CA SER A 33 0.78 2.21 6.87
C SER A 33 -0.04 2.62 8.10
N TYR A 34 -0.13 3.92 8.39
CA TYR A 34 -0.90 4.46 9.51
C TYR A 34 -2.38 4.70 9.16
N LEU A 35 -2.72 4.72 7.87
CA LEU A 35 -4.10 4.92 7.39
C LEU A 35 -4.90 3.60 7.34
N VAL A 36 -4.34 2.51 7.87
CA VAL A 36 -4.99 1.21 7.93
C VAL A 36 -5.95 1.15 9.10
N GLU A 37 -7.22 1.45 8.83
CA GLU A 37 -8.27 1.35 9.84
C GLU A 37 -9.03 0.01 9.74
N GLY A 38 -9.22 -0.64 10.89
CA GLY A 38 -10.32 -1.60 11.07
C GLY A 38 -11.60 -0.83 11.40
N ARG A 39 -12.77 -1.33 10.98
CA ARG A 39 -14.06 -0.69 11.30
C ARG A 39 -14.98 -1.63 12.03
N LEU A 40 -15.63 -1.13 13.09
CA LEU A 40 -16.83 -1.74 13.64
C LEU A 40 -18.01 -1.34 12.75
N LEU A 41 -18.77 -2.33 12.29
CA LEU A 41 -20.05 -2.10 11.65
C LEU A 41 -21.17 -2.29 12.68
N PRO A 42 -22.23 -1.46 12.60
CA PRO A 42 -23.44 -1.72 13.37
C PRO A 42 -24.00 -3.10 12.99
N ALA A 43 -24.38 -3.88 14.00
CA ALA A 43 -24.96 -5.20 13.79
C ALA A 43 -26.47 -5.13 13.97
N ASP A 44 -27.22 -5.75 13.05
CA ASP A 44 -28.68 -5.83 13.12
C ASP A 44 -29.20 -6.80 14.21
N ILE A 45 -28.31 -7.56 14.85
CA ILE A 45 -28.66 -8.57 15.85
C ILE A 45 -28.16 -8.12 17.22
N PRO A 46 -29.03 -8.04 18.24
CA PRO A 46 -28.64 -7.71 19.61
C PRO A 46 -27.53 -8.64 20.13
N GLY A 47 -26.46 -8.07 20.66
CA GLY A 47 -25.32 -8.82 21.21
C GLY A 47 -24.31 -9.33 20.17
N LYS A 48 -24.51 -9.05 18.87
CA LYS A 48 -23.54 -9.37 17.82
C LYS A 48 -22.71 -8.15 17.48
N GLU A 49 -21.43 -8.35 17.21
CA GLU A 49 -20.52 -7.29 16.78
C GLU A 49 -19.92 -7.67 15.43
N SER A 50 -19.92 -6.74 14.48
CA SER A 50 -19.34 -6.94 13.15
C SER A 50 -18.05 -6.14 13.05
N ARG A 51 -16.92 -6.81 12.90
CA ARG A 51 -15.59 -6.19 12.85
C ARG A 51 -14.93 -6.48 11.51
N ILE A 52 -14.48 -5.42 10.83
CA ILE A 52 -13.68 -5.52 9.62
C ILE A 52 -12.21 -5.34 10.00
N TYR A 53 -11.40 -6.33 9.64
CA TYR A 53 -9.96 -6.27 9.78
C TYR A 53 -9.30 -6.25 8.41
N ARG A 54 -8.33 -5.35 8.22
CA ARG A 54 -7.41 -5.36 7.07
C ARG A 54 -6.15 -6.10 7.48
N LYS A 55 -5.73 -7.05 6.65
CA LYS A 55 -4.50 -7.83 6.86
C LYS A 55 -3.61 -7.74 5.61
N PRO A 56 -2.28 -7.81 5.78
CA PRO A 56 -1.38 -7.84 4.64
C PRO A 56 -1.67 -9.08 3.76
N VAL A 57 -1.61 -8.89 2.44
CA VAL A 57 -1.89 -9.97 1.47
C VAL A 57 -0.75 -10.99 1.36
N GLY A 58 0.43 -10.68 1.90
CA GLY A 58 1.64 -11.47 1.80
C GLY A 58 2.74 -10.73 1.04
N VAL A 59 3.61 -11.48 0.35
CA VAL A 59 4.71 -10.93 -0.44
C VAL A 59 4.22 -10.59 -1.85
N VAL A 60 4.48 -9.37 -2.31
CA VAL A 60 4.16 -8.92 -3.66
C VAL A 60 5.47 -8.65 -4.42
N GLY A 61 5.70 -9.38 -5.52
CA GLY A 61 6.82 -9.16 -6.43
C GLY A 61 6.44 -8.18 -7.54
N VAL A 62 7.35 -7.27 -7.88
CA VAL A 62 7.14 -6.25 -8.91
C VAL A 62 8.31 -6.26 -9.89
N VAL A 63 8.00 -6.27 -11.19
CA VAL A 63 8.98 -6.11 -12.29
C VAL A 63 8.60 -4.85 -13.07
N SER A 64 9.50 -3.87 -13.10
CA SER A 64 9.24 -2.59 -13.77
C SER A 64 9.72 -2.58 -15.23
N PRO A 65 9.09 -1.77 -16.11
CA PRO A 65 9.55 -1.57 -17.48
C PRO A 65 10.80 -0.67 -17.53
N TRP A 66 11.58 -0.82 -18.60
CA TRP A 66 12.89 -0.17 -18.78
C TRP A 66 12.86 1.34 -19.09
N ASN A 67 11.70 1.91 -19.41
CA ASN A 67 11.60 3.31 -19.85
C ASN A 67 11.65 4.32 -18.69
N TRP A 68 11.05 3.97 -17.55
CA TRP A 68 10.99 4.73 -16.30
C TRP A 68 11.15 3.81 -15.08
N PRO A 69 12.30 3.14 -14.98
CA PRO A 69 12.49 1.99 -14.10
C PRO A 69 12.26 2.32 -12.62
N PHE A 70 12.64 3.51 -12.15
CA PHE A 70 12.45 3.89 -10.74
C PHE A 70 11.02 4.35 -10.48
N GLN A 71 10.49 5.23 -11.33
CA GLN A 71 9.16 5.81 -11.10
C GLN A 71 8.05 4.76 -11.14
N LEU A 72 8.15 3.78 -12.04
CA LEU A 72 7.13 2.74 -12.20
C LEU A 72 7.18 1.72 -11.06
N THR A 73 8.37 1.41 -10.56
CA THR A 73 8.54 0.60 -9.33
C THR A 73 7.91 1.29 -8.13
N ALA A 74 8.20 2.57 -7.93
CA ALA A 74 7.70 3.34 -6.79
C ALA A 74 6.16 3.47 -6.81
N ARG A 75 5.57 3.72 -7.99
CA ARG A 75 4.11 3.88 -8.12
C ARG A 75 3.30 2.63 -7.79
N LEU A 76 3.85 1.43 -7.98
CA LEU A 76 3.14 0.19 -7.65
C LEU A 76 2.96 -0.03 -6.14
N GLN A 77 3.77 0.63 -5.31
CA GLN A 77 3.54 0.66 -3.86
C GLN A 77 2.26 1.45 -3.50
N HIS A 78 1.93 2.49 -4.27
CA HIS A 78 0.75 3.32 -4.05
C HIS A 78 -0.56 2.63 -4.52
N LEU A 79 -0.50 1.73 -5.52
CA LEU A 79 -1.71 1.20 -6.16
C LEU A 79 -2.31 -0.06 -5.50
N HIS A 80 -1.59 -0.78 -4.62
CA HIS A 80 -2.02 -2.13 -4.19
C HIS A 80 -2.66 -2.22 -2.79
N TRP A 81 -2.85 -1.10 -2.10
CA TRP A 81 -3.47 -1.08 -0.77
C TRP A 81 -4.87 -0.44 -0.88
N PRO A 82 -6.02 -1.13 -0.69
CA PRO A 82 -6.29 -2.43 -0.02
C PRO A 82 -7.32 -3.34 -0.74
N LEU A 83 -6.99 -4.60 -1.09
CA LEU A 83 -7.97 -5.54 -1.68
C LEU A 83 -8.27 -6.84 -0.91
N VAL A 84 -8.00 -6.91 0.40
CA VAL A 84 -8.49 -8.05 1.20
C VAL A 84 -9.22 -7.58 2.45
N THR A 85 -10.54 -7.60 2.37
CA THR A 85 -11.46 -7.53 3.51
C THR A 85 -11.64 -8.93 4.06
N LEU A 86 -11.11 -9.21 5.26
CA LEU A 86 -11.45 -10.45 5.98
C LEU A 86 -12.63 -10.15 6.91
N LEU A 87 -13.81 -10.69 6.58
CA LEU A 87 -14.97 -10.74 7.47
C LEU A 87 -14.74 -11.89 8.46
N LEU A 88 -14.21 -11.57 9.64
CA LEU A 88 -14.14 -12.52 10.75
C LEU A 88 -15.51 -12.55 11.44
N TRP A 89 -16.32 -13.55 11.12
CA TRP A 89 -17.50 -13.92 11.90
C TRP A 89 -17.03 -14.76 13.09
N SER A 90 -17.04 -14.18 14.29
CA SER A 90 -16.96 -14.96 15.53
C SER A 90 -18.10 -14.59 16.45
N SER A 91 -19.04 -15.51 16.63
CA SER A 91 -19.99 -15.50 17.74
C SER A 91 -19.24 -15.84 19.03
N GLN A 92 -18.65 -14.82 19.68
CA GLN A 92 -18.19 -14.97 21.06
C GLN A 92 -19.30 -14.41 21.95
N PRO A 93 -19.97 -15.23 22.79
CA PRO A 93 -20.88 -14.69 23.79
C PRO A 93 -20.07 -13.81 24.74
N MET A 94 -20.57 -12.61 25.03
CA MET A 94 -19.99 -11.73 26.04
C MET A 94 -20.02 -12.46 27.40
N THR A 95 -18.87 -12.97 27.83
CA THR A 95 -18.67 -13.35 29.23
C THR A 95 -17.92 -12.21 29.91
N HIS A 96 -18.67 -11.28 30.48
CA HIS A 96 -18.22 -10.44 31.58
C HIS A 96 -18.74 -11.05 32.89
N PRO A 97 -17.96 -11.05 33.99
CA PRO A 97 -18.53 -10.79 35.31
C PRO A 97 -18.84 -9.30 35.48
#